data_AF-A0A349Y6P7-F1
#
_entry.id   AF-A0A349Y6P7-F1
#
_cell.length_a   1.000
_cell.length_b   1.000
_cell.length_c   1.000
_cell.angle_alpha   90.00
_cell.angle_beta   90.00
_cell.angle_gamma   90.00
#
_symmetry.space_group_name_H-M   'P 1'
#
loop_
_entity.id
_entity.type
_entity.pdbx_description
1 polymer ?
#
loop_
_entity_poly.entity_id
_entity_poly.type
_entity_poly.pdbx_seq_one_letter_code
_entity_poly.pdbx_strand_id
1 'polypeptide(L)'
;MTLRSLSLLVSLALCTPLAAHAVDFTPQELARASTLQQRLLTLDSHLDTPANFHRAGFDITQRHDHNALSQVDYPRMVEGALDGGFWAIYTDQGDRSAQAHQHDRDAGLLRLTEIREMLAAHPDTFQLALTAADAAR
;
A
#
# COMPACT_ATOMS: atom_id res chain seq x y z
N MET A 1 -16.62 52.56 -6.39
CA MET A 1 -15.82 51.32 -6.53
C MET A 1 -15.38 51.20 -7.98
N THR A 2 -14.09 51.05 -8.24
CA THR A 2 -13.57 50.91 -9.62
C THR A 2 -13.74 49.47 -10.09
N LEU A 3 -13.88 49.23 -11.40
CA LEU A 3 -14.06 47.87 -11.97
C LEU A 3 -12.96 46.89 -11.53
N ARG A 4 -11.76 47.40 -11.21
CA ARG A 4 -10.63 46.62 -10.69
C ARG A 4 -10.89 46.05 -9.30
N SER A 5 -11.53 46.81 -8.41
CA SER A 5 -11.90 46.34 -7.07
C SER A 5 -12.97 45.27 -7.11
N LEU A 6 -13.93 45.38 -8.05
CA LEU A 6 -14.98 44.38 -8.23
C LEU A 6 -14.42 43.06 -8.80
N SER A 7 -13.50 43.15 -9.76
CA SER A 7 -12.85 41.96 -10.35
C SER A 7 -12.03 41.19 -9.32
N LEU A 8 -11.30 41.90 -8.45
CA LEU A 8 -10.52 41.27 -7.37
C LEU A 8 -11.41 40.57 -6.33
N LEU A 9 -12.54 41.19 -5.97
CA LEU A 9 -13.50 40.60 -5.03
C LEU A 9 -14.18 39.35 -5.60
N VAL A 10 -14.53 39.37 -6.88
CA VAL A 10 -15.10 38.19 -7.57
C VAL A 10 -14.08 37.06 -7.67
N SER A 11 -12.83 37.35 -8.00
CA SER A 11 -11.75 36.34 -8.01
C SER A 11 -11.48 35.75 -6.64
N LEU A 12 -11.49 36.55 -5.56
CA LEU A 12 -11.36 36.02 -4.20
C LEU A 12 -12.55 35.15 -3.79
N ALA A 13 -13.78 35.51 -4.20
CA ALA A 13 -14.98 34.73 -3.90
C ALA A 13 -14.97 33.37 -4.61
N LEU A 14 -14.48 33.30 -5.85
CA LEU A 14 -14.34 32.07 -6.63
C LEU A 14 -13.17 31.17 -6.17
N CYS A 15 -12.21 31.71 -5.43
CA CYS A 15 -11.12 30.95 -4.80
C CYS A 15 -11.47 30.39 -3.42
N THR A 16 -12.72 30.50 -2.97
CA THR A 16 -13.16 29.76 -1.78
C THR A 16 -13.21 28.28 -2.16
N PRO A 17 -12.31 27.43 -1.64
CA PRO A 17 -12.44 26.00 -1.89
C PRO A 17 -13.82 25.61 -1.39
N LEU A 18 -14.65 25.01 -2.24
CA LEU A 18 -15.76 24.22 -1.74
C LEU A 18 -15.11 23.24 -0.77
N ALA A 19 -15.38 23.39 0.52
CA ALA A 19 -14.98 22.40 1.48
C ALA A 19 -15.68 21.12 1.05
N ALA A 20 -14.95 20.24 0.36
CA ALA A 20 -15.35 18.87 0.21
C ALA A 20 -15.36 18.34 1.64
N HIS A 21 -16.53 18.37 2.27
CA HIS A 21 -16.72 17.71 3.54
C HIS A 21 -16.42 16.25 3.30
N ALA A 22 -15.31 15.77 3.88
CA ALA A 22 -15.11 14.34 4.00
C ALA A 22 -16.36 13.77 4.67
N VAL A 23 -16.84 12.64 4.15
CA VAL A 23 -17.94 11.93 4.80
C VAL A 23 -17.37 11.41 6.12
N ASP A 24 -17.78 12.04 7.22
CA ASP A 24 -17.47 11.54 8.56
C ASP A 24 -18.40 10.37 8.88
N PHE A 25 -17.81 9.22 9.22
CA PHE A 25 -18.56 8.07 9.67
C PHE A 25 -18.75 8.14 11.18
N THR A 26 -19.97 7.85 11.64
CA THR A 26 -20.25 7.70 13.07
C THR A 26 -19.47 6.52 13.66
N PRO A 27 -19.17 6.52 14.97
CA PRO A 27 -18.54 5.37 15.63
C PRO A 27 -19.29 4.05 15.41
N GLN A 28 -20.62 4.11 15.28
CA GLN A 28 -21.45 2.94 15.02
C GLN A 28 -21.28 2.42 13.58
N GLU A 29 -21.19 3.30 12.59
CA GLU A 29 -20.92 2.93 11.19
C GLU A 29 -19.53 2.31 11.05
N LEU A 30 -18.52 2.91 11.69
CA LEU A 30 -17.15 2.37 11.72
C LEU A 30 -17.12 0.99 12.38
N ALA A 31 -17.74 0.82 13.56
CA ALA A 31 -17.80 -0.47 14.23
C ALA A 31 -18.49 -1.55 13.38
N ARG A 32 -19.57 -1.18 12.67
CA ARG A 32 -20.27 -2.07 11.74
C ARG A 32 -19.39 -2.45 10.56
N ALA A 33 -18.68 -1.49 9.98
CA ALA A 33 -17.75 -1.73 8.86
C ALA A 33 -16.60 -2.65 9.29
N SER A 34 -15.94 -2.37 10.41
CA SER A 34 -14.86 -3.20 10.96
C SER A 34 -15.32 -4.63 11.26
N THR A 35 -16.51 -4.79 11.86
CA THR A 35 -17.09 -6.12 12.12
C THR A 35 -17.35 -6.89 10.82
N LEU A 36 -17.79 -6.21 9.75
CA LEU A 36 -17.96 -6.85 8.45
C LEU A 36 -16.62 -7.22 7.85
N GLN A 37 -15.65 -6.32 7.86
CA GLN A 37 -14.33 -6.53 7.27
C GLN A 37 -13.61 -7.72 7.91
N GLN A 38 -13.65 -7.84 9.24
CA GLN A 38 -13.05 -8.97 9.98
C GLN A 38 -13.70 -10.34 9.67
N ARG A 39 -14.82 -10.38 8.95
CA ARG A 39 -15.51 -11.62 8.53
C ARG A 39 -15.27 -11.95 7.06
N LEU A 40 -14.65 -11.05 6.31
CA LEU A 40 -14.36 -11.23 4.89
C LEU A 40 -12.87 -11.56 4.74
N LEU A 41 -12.55 -12.36 3.72
CA LEU A 41 -11.18 -12.42 3.24
C LEU A 41 -10.86 -11.12 2.51
N THR A 42 -9.92 -10.33 3.03
CA THR A 42 -9.48 -9.08 2.43
C THR A 42 -8.12 -9.24 1.75
N LEU A 43 -8.05 -8.76 0.52
CA LEU A 43 -6.84 -8.84 -0.30
C LEU A 43 -6.61 -7.54 -1.04
N ASP A 44 -5.35 -7.12 -1.06
CA ASP A 44 -4.88 -6.05 -1.94
C ASP A 44 -4.22 -6.65 -3.18
N SER A 45 -4.62 -6.17 -4.36
CA SER A 45 -4.09 -6.64 -5.64
C SER A 45 -2.66 -6.18 -5.95
N HIS A 46 -2.09 -5.26 -5.17
CA HIS A 46 -0.77 -4.69 -5.44
C HIS A 46 -0.09 -4.13 -4.18
N LEU A 47 0.78 -4.93 -3.57
CA LEU A 47 1.57 -4.54 -2.40
C LEU A 47 3.05 -4.36 -2.78
N ASP A 48 3.50 -3.11 -2.85
CA ASP A 48 4.89 -2.73 -3.17
C ASP A 48 5.86 -2.86 -1.99
N THR A 49 5.40 -3.31 -0.82
CA THR A 49 6.20 -3.55 0.39
C THR A 49 7.52 -4.29 0.15
N PRO A 50 7.60 -5.29 -0.75
CA PRO A 50 8.86 -5.96 -1.06
C PRO A 50 10.00 -5.03 -1.50
N ALA A 51 9.69 -3.83 -2.03
CA ALA A 51 10.70 -2.81 -2.34
C ALA A 51 11.54 -2.34 -1.12
N ASN A 52 11.07 -2.66 0.09
CA ASN A 52 11.75 -2.30 1.33
C ASN A 52 12.55 -3.45 1.97
N PHE A 53 12.46 -4.69 1.48
CA PHE A 53 12.98 -5.86 2.21
C PHE A 53 14.51 -5.84 2.43
N HIS A 54 15.30 -5.33 1.49
CA HIS A 54 16.75 -5.15 1.67
C HIS A 54 17.13 -3.87 2.43
N ARG A 55 16.18 -2.96 2.72
CA ARG A 55 16.52 -1.67 3.34
C ARG A 55 16.91 -1.89 4.79
N ALA A 56 18.07 -1.38 5.17
CA ALA A 56 18.52 -1.41 6.55
C ALA A 56 17.48 -0.74 7.47
N GLY A 57 17.09 -1.44 8.53
CA GLY A 57 16.09 -0.98 9.50
C GLY A 57 14.64 -1.30 9.13
N PHE A 58 14.38 -1.93 7.98
CA PHE A 58 13.07 -2.48 7.68
C PHE A 58 12.94 -3.93 8.19
N ASP A 59 11.82 -4.22 8.85
CA ASP A 59 11.43 -5.55 9.31
C ASP A 59 9.91 -5.65 9.17
N ILE A 60 9.41 -6.57 8.33
CA ILE A 60 7.97 -6.71 8.07
C ILE A 60 7.17 -7.08 9.33
N THR A 61 7.82 -7.64 10.35
CA THR A 61 7.17 -8.03 11.61
C THR A 61 7.06 -6.89 12.61
N GLN A 62 7.73 -5.76 12.36
CA GLN A 62 7.73 -4.60 13.23
C GLN A 62 6.81 -3.50 12.69
N ARG A 63 6.24 -2.69 13.58
CA ARG A 63 5.42 -1.54 13.21
C ARG A 63 6.31 -0.39 12.72
N HIS A 64 6.01 0.14 11.54
CA HIS A 64 6.69 1.30 10.96
C HIS A 64 5.75 2.51 10.93
N ASP A 65 5.85 3.37 11.94
CA ASP A 65 4.99 4.55 12.05
C ASP A 65 5.30 5.63 11.00
N HIS A 66 4.30 6.48 10.75
CA HIS A 66 4.37 7.66 9.86
C HIS A 66 4.78 7.36 8.41
N ASN A 67 4.71 6.11 7.97
CA ASN A 67 5.07 5.67 6.63
C ASN A 67 6.50 6.03 6.20
N ALA A 68 7.43 6.17 7.15
CA ALA A 68 8.81 6.58 6.87
C ALA A 68 9.52 5.59 5.92
N LEU A 69 9.23 4.30 6.05
CA LEU A 69 9.77 3.24 5.17
C LEU A 69 8.70 2.46 4.43
N SER A 70 7.56 2.19 5.09
CA SER A 70 6.50 1.36 4.52
C SER A 70 5.12 1.79 4.99
N GLN A 71 4.11 1.54 4.17
CA GLN A 71 2.69 1.66 4.53
C GLN A 71 2.10 0.34 5.03
N VAL A 72 2.83 -0.76 4.86
CA VAL A 72 2.38 -2.12 5.16
C VAL A 72 3.46 -2.84 5.97
N ASP A 73 3.05 -3.37 7.11
CA ASP A 73 3.78 -4.32 7.94
C ASP A 73 2.77 -5.22 8.64
N TYR A 74 3.23 -6.34 9.18
CA TYR A 74 2.35 -7.33 9.78
C TYR A 74 1.46 -6.76 10.90
N PRO A 75 1.99 -5.96 11.87
CA PRO A 75 1.13 -5.34 12.89
C PRO A 75 -0.02 -4.51 12.29
N ARG A 76 0.24 -3.72 11.24
CA ARG A 76 -0.80 -2.93 10.57
C ARG A 76 -1.70 -3.76 9.66
N MET A 77 -1.23 -4.87 9.10
CA MET A 77 -2.09 -5.83 8.41
C MET A 77 -3.14 -6.41 9.36
N VAL A 78 -2.73 -6.82 10.57
CA VAL A 78 -3.64 -7.32 11.61
C VAL A 78 -4.61 -6.23 12.08
N GLU A 79 -4.10 -5.04 12.41
CA GLU A 79 -4.94 -3.90 12.85
C GLU A 79 -5.98 -3.52 11.78
N GLY A 80 -5.55 -3.49 10.52
CA GLY A 80 -6.37 -3.11 9.39
C GLY A 80 -7.26 -4.23 8.84
N ALA A 81 -7.24 -5.43 9.43
CA ALA A 81 -7.89 -6.63 8.90
C ALA A 81 -7.60 -6.82 7.40
N LEU A 82 -6.31 -6.85 7.05
CA LEU A 82 -5.77 -7.18 5.72
C LEU A 82 -5.16 -8.59 5.78
N ASP A 83 -5.85 -9.58 5.23
CA ASP A 83 -5.44 -10.99 5.33
C ASP A 83 -4.29 -11.35 4.38
N GLY A 84 -4.17 -10.63 3.27
CA GLY A 84 -3.08 -10.85 2.33
C GLY A 84 -3.16 -9.96 1.10
N GLY A 85 -2.49 -10.40 0.05
CA GLY A 85 -2.45 -9.67 -1.21
C GLY A 85 -1.37 -10.18 -2.15
N PHE A 86 -1.10 -9.39 -3.16
CA PHE A 86 -0.12 -9.71 -4.19
C PHE A 86 1.15 -8.90 -3.97
N TRP A 87 2.21 -9.56 -3.51
CA TRP A 87 3.53 -8.97 -3.37
C TRP A 87 4.13 -8.66 -4.74
N ALA A 88 4.37 -7.38 -5.02
CA ALA A 88 4.83 -6.93 -6.32
C ALA A 88 6.32 -7.26 -6.55
N ILE A 89 6.59 -7.88 -7.70
CA ILE A 89 7.94 -7.94 -8.30
C ILE A 89 8.00 -6.80 -9.31
N TYR A 90 8.44 -5.64 -8.82
CA TYR A 90 8.50 -4.40 -9.59
C TYR A 90 9.94 -4.00 -9.88
N THR A 91 10.16 -3.48 -11.09
CA THR A 91 11.42 -2.87 -11.52
C THR A 91 11.06 -1.70 -12.44
N ASP A 92 11.58 -0.52 -12.16
CA ASP A 92 11.36 0.69 -12.95
C ASP A 92 11.83 0.47 -14.40
N GLN A 93 11.14 1.10 -15.34
CA GLN A 93 11.54 1.05 -16.74
C GLN A 93 12.83 1.85 -16.96
N GLY A 94 13.90 1.16 -17.41
CA GLY A 94 15.14 1.76 -17.89
C GLY A 94 15.18 1.95 -19.41
N ASP A 95 16.39 1.99 -19.99
CA ASP A 95 16.56 1.92 -21.44
C ASP A 95 16.18 0.52 -21.99
N ARG A 96 16.14 0.38 -23.33
CA ARG A 96 15.69 -0.85 -24.01
C ARG A 96 16.83 -1.61 -24.67
N SER A 97 18.04 -1.47 -24.15
CA SER A 97 19.20 -2.24 -24.60
C SER A 97 19.14 -3.68 -24.08
N ALA A 98 19.89 -4.57 -24.74
CA ALA A 98 20.05 -5.94 -24.26
C ALA A 98 20.67 -5.99 -22.84
N GLN A 99 21.51 -5.02 -22.50
CA GLN A 99 22.12 -4.92 -21.17
C GLN A 99 21.08 -4.53 -20.11
N ALA A 100 20.25 -3.53 -20.38
CA ALA A 100 19.17 -3.13 -19.48
C ALA A 100 18.20 -4.30 -19.23
N HIS A 101 17.83 -5.06 -20.27
CA HIS A 101 16.98 -6.24 -20.09
C HIS A 101 17.58 -7.32 -19.18
N GLN A 102 18.91 -7.52 -19.21
CA GLN A 102 19.57 -8.46 -18.29
C GLN A 102 19.55 -7.93 -16.86
N HIS A 103 19.82 -6.64 -16.69
CA HIS A 103 19.74 -5.98 -15.38
C HIS A 103 18.32 -6.07 -14.80
N ASP A 104 17.29 -5.77 -15.58
CA ASP A 104 15.90 -5.78 -15.12
C ASP A 104 15.43 -7.19 -14.76
N ARG A 105 15.87 -8.21 -15.52
CA ARG A 105 15.66 -9.62 -15.16
C ARG A 105 16.28 -9.93 -13.80
N ASP A 106 17.53 -9.55 -13.59
CA ASP A 106 18.26 -9.89 -12.37
C ASP A 106 17.68 -9.16 -11.16
N ALA A 107 17.22 -7.92 -11.33
CA ALA A 107 16.46 -7.17 -10.31
C ALA A 107 15.14 -7.86 -9.95
N GLY A 108 14.37 -8.31 -10.95
CA GLY A 108 13.14 -9.07 -10.71
C GLY A 108 13.37 -10.40 -9.99
N LEU A 109 14.43 -11.13 -10.34
CA LEU A 109 14.82 -12.38 -9.67
C LEU A 109 15.28 -12.15 -8.23
N LEU A 110 16.03 -11.07 -7.98
CA LEU A 110 16.41 -10.67 -6.63
C LEU A 110 15.17 -10.39 -5.79
N ARG A 111 14.23 -9.59 -6.31
CA ARG A 111 12.99 -9.26 -5.63
C ARG A 111 12.12 -10.49 -5.32
N LEU A 112 12.02 -11.42 -6.27
CA LEU A 112 11.36 -12.71 -6.03
C LEU A 112 12.03 -13.47 -4.89
N THR A 113 13.36 -13.47 -4.84
CA THR A 113 14.13 -14.16 -3.79
C THR A 113 13.87 -13.52 -2.43
N GLU A 114 13.90 -12.19 -2.32
CA GLU A 114 13.58 -11.46 -1.08
C GLU A 114 12.17 -11.84 -0.55
N ILE A 115 11.17 -11.94 -1.44
CA ILE A 115 9.82 -12.37 -1.07
C ILE A 115 9.83 -13.80 -0.52
N ARG A 116 10.54 -14.73 -1.17
CA ARG A 116 10.64 -16.12 -0.73
C ARG A 116 11.36 -16.25 0.60
N GLU A 117 12.41 -15.46 0.83
CA GLU A 117 13.15 -15.41 2.09
C GLU A 117 12.27 -14.89 3.23
N MET A 118 11.50 -13.82 3.00
CA MET A 118 10.54 -13.30 3.99
C MET A 118 9.52 -14.38 4.40
N LEU A 119 8.92 -15.07 3.43
CA LEU A 119 7.99 -16.16 3.69
C LEU A 119 8.65 -17.31 4.49
N ALA A 120 9.89 -17.68 4.13
CA ALA A 120 10.62 -18.75 4.80
C ALA A 120 11.06 -18.36 6.23
N ALA A 121 11.34 -17.09 6.48
CA ALA A 121 11.72 -16.58 7.80
C ALA A 121 10.52 -16.47 8.77
N HIS A 122 9.30 -16.39 8.25
CA HIS A 122 8.08 -16.15 9.03
C HIS A 122 6.93 -17.14 8.70
N PRO A 123 7.15 -18.46 8.76
CA PRO A 123 6.17 -19.45 8.31
C PRO A 123 4.90 -19.53 9.18
N ASP A 124 4.99 -19.07 10.43
CA ASP A 124 3.83 -19.01 11.35
C ASP A 124 2.91 -17.81 11.06
N THR A 125 3.39 -16.85 10.27
CA THR A 125 2.71 -15.58 10.00
C THR A 125 2.33 -15.42 8.54
N PHE A 126 3.19 -15.85 7.62
CA PHE A 126 3.00 -15.68 6.18
C PHE A 126 3.10 -17.01 5.44
N GLN A 127 2.22 -17.20 4.45
CA GLN A 127 2.27 -18.34 3.55
C GLN A 127 2.06 -17.89 2.09
N LEU A 128 2.68 -18.60 1.14
CA LEU A 128 2.42 -18.42 -0.28
C LEU A 128 1.08 -19.05 -0.67
N ALA A 129 0.16 -18.24 -1.20
CA ALA A 129 -1.04 -18.71 -1.88
C ALA A 129 -0.83 -18.71 -3.40
N LEU A 130 -1.10 -19.85 -4.05
CA LEU A 130 -1.04 -19.98 -5.52
C LEU A 130 -2.43 -20.15 -6.15
N THR A 131 -3.43 -20.41 -5.32
CA THR A 131 -4.83 -20.60 -5.71
C THR A 131 -5.74 -19.85 -4.74
N ALA A 132 -7.00 -19.63 -5.14
CA ALA A 132 -8.00 -19.08 -4.23
C ALA A 132 -8.25 -19.97 -3.00
N ALA A 133 -8.10 -21.29 -3.15
CA ALA A 133 -8.25 -22.23 -2.05
C ALA A 133 -7.11 -22.10 -1.02
N ASP A 134 -5.90 -21.76 -1.44
CA ASP A 134 -4.78 -21.50 -0.52
C ASP A 134 -5.01 -20.24 0.31
N ALA A 135 -5.61 -19.20 -0.28
CA ALA A 135 -5.90 -17.95 0.42
C ALA A 135 -7.02 -18.08 1.45
N ALA A 136 -7.91 -19.07 1.29
CA ALA A 136 -9.04 -19.30 2.19
C ALA A 136 -8.76 -20.29 3.33
N ARG A 137 -7.56 -20.91 3.35
CA ARG A 137 -7.14 -21.89 4.37
C ARG A 137 -6.55 -21.20 5.58
#